data_AF-A0A9E5UIX3-F1
#
_entry.id   AF-A0A9E5UIX3-F1
#
_cell.length_a   1.000
_cell.length_b   1.000
_cell.length_c   1.000
_cell.angle_alpha   90.00
_cell.angle_beta   90.00
_cell.angle_gamma   90.00
#
_symmetry.space_group_name_H-M   'P 1'
#
loop_
_entity.id
_entity.type
_entity.pdbx_description
1 polymer ?
#
loop_
_entity_poly.entity_id
_entity_poly.type
_entity_poly.pdbx_seq_one_letter_code
_entity_poly.pdbx_strand_id
1 'polypeptide(L)'
;MTLGKTIGIVEDNFKVTNSRGDEIQLRIRFDFSTCSDNDIRSWLAGNRRIAMQRPLRGLTAEEIKQLDGTVIMANECGRKVKSREEQIGAIAATFMASGMDEEQARTLATVAIDNPHLLTTKESDDEIQD
;
A
#
# COMPACT_ATOMS: atom_id res chain seq x y z
N MET A 1 -0.02 -5.35 -23.64
CA MET A 1 0.08 -6.42 -22.61
C MET A 1 1.38 -6.18 -21.85
N THR A 2 1.38 -6.15 -20.52
CA THR A 2 2.60 -5.94 -19.71
C THR A 2 3.11 -7.29 -19.17
N LEU A 3 4.38 -7.37 -18.81
CA LEU A 3 4.97 -8.56 -18.16
C LEU A 3 4.20 -8.94 -16.89
N GLY A 4 3.75 -7.94 -16.12
CA GLY A 4 2.96 -8.16 -14.91
C GLY A 4 1.64 -8.89 -15.17
N LYS A 5 0.91 -8.52 -16.23
CA LYS A 5 -0.33 -9.20 -16.63
C LYS A 5 -0.09 -10.66 -17.07
N THR A 6 1.07 -10.96 -17.64
CA THR A 6 1.45 -12.33 -18.02
C THR A 6 1.82 -13.18 -16.80
N ILE A 7 2.48 -12.58 -15.81
CA ILE A 7 2.86 -13.27 -14.56
C ILE A 7 1.61 -13.56 -13.71
N GLY A 8 0.71 -12.60 -13.58
CA GLY A 8 -0.49 -12.75 -12.76
C GLY A 8 -0.15 -12.83 -11.26
N ILE A 9 -0.64 -13.86 -10.59
CA ILE A 9 -0.45 -14.04 -9.14
C ILE A 9 0.59 -15.14 -8.90
N VAL A 10 1.59 -14.83 -8.07
CA VAL A 10 2.65 -15.78 -7.68
C VAL A 10 2.58 -16.00 -6.18
N GLU A 11 2.55 -17.26 -5.76
CA GLU A 11 2.71 -17.63 -4.35
C GLU A 11 4.21 -17.70 -4.00
N ASP A 12 4.59 -17.05 -2.91
CA ASP A 12 5.93 -17.09 -2.34
C ASP A 12 5.87 -17.55 -0.88
N ASN A 13 6.76 -18.47 -0.54
CA ASN A 13 6.85 -19.09 0.77
C ASN A 13 8.21 -18.71 1.38
N PHE A 14 8.20 -17.91 2.44
CA PHE A 14 9.43 -17.41 3.05
C PHE A 14 9.34 -17.28 4.56
N LYS A 15 10.50 -17.26 5.20
CA LYS A 15 10.66 -17.07 6.64
C LYS A 15 10.87 -15.58 6.96
N VAL A 16 10.24 -15.11 8.02
CA VAL A 16 10.47 -13.81 8.64
C VAL A 16 10.99 -14.03 10.05
N THR A 17 12.10 -13.37 10.38
CA THR A 17 12.61 -13.31 11.75
C THR A 17 12.33 -11.90 12.29
N ASN A 18 11.57 -11.79 13.37
CA ASN A 18 11.30 -10.50 14.00
C ASN A 18 12.45 -10.05 14.90
N SER A 19 12.35 -8.83 15.44
CA SER A 19 13.39 -8.25 16.29
C SER A 19 13.51 -8.95 17.66
N ARG A 20 12.53 -9.78 18.02
CA ARG A 20 12.50 -10.60 19.24
C ARG A 20 13.14 -11.97 19.03
N GLY A 21 13.51 -12.32 17.79
CA GLY A 21 14.09 -13.62 17.43
C GLY A 21 13.05 -14.69 17.07
N ASP A 22 11.76 -14.36 17.06
CA ASP A 22 10.72 -15.28 16.62
C ASP A 22 10.86 -15.54 15.12
N GLU A 23 10.76 -16.80 14.72
CA GLU A 23 10.78 -17.22 13.33
C GLU A 23 9.39 -17.67 12.88
N ILE A 24 8.86 -17.00 11.85
CA ILE A 24 7.53 -17.27 11.31
C ILE A 24 7.68 -17.61 9.82
N GLN A 25 7.15 -18.78 9.42
CA GLN A 25 7.00 -19.13 8.02
C GLN A 25 5.70 -18.51 7.50
N LEU A 26 5.78 -17.82 6.36
CA LEU A 26 4.65 -17.19 5.70
C LEU A 26 4.49 -17.69 4.28
N ARG A 27 3.25 -17.77 3.84
CA ARG A 27 2.82 -18.01 2.47
C ARG A 27 2.06 -16.78 1.98
N ILE A 28 2.65 -16.00 1.09
CA ILE A 28 2.06 -14.77 0.58
C ILE A 28 1.83 -14.91 -0.92
N ARG A 29 0.75 -14.34 -1.42
CA ARG A 29 0.48 -14.24 -2.86
C ARG A 29 0.76 -12.82 -3.34
N PHE A 30 1.69 -12.66 -4.26
CA PHE A 30 1.98 -11.38 -4.89
C PHE A 30 1.21 -11.26 -6.20
N ASP A 31 0.38 -10.23 -6.31
CA ASP A 31 -0.37 -9.93 -7.53
C ASP A 31 0.40 -8.92 -8.39
N PHE A 32 0.83 -9.36 -9.57
CA PHE A 32 1.55 -8.57 -10.58
C PHE A 32 0.63 -8.03 -11.68
N SER A 33 -0.67 -8.29 -11.65
CA SER A 33 -1.62 -7.95 -12.73
C SER A 33 -1.66 -6.44 -13.07
N THR A 34 -1.31 -5.59 -12.10
CA THR A 34 -1.25 -4.13 -12.24
C THR A 34 0.18 -3.60 -12.41
N CYS A 35 1.21 -4.45 -12.38
CA CYS A 35 2.60 -4.04 -12.50
C CYS A 35 2.97 -3.60 -13.93
N SER A 36 3.75 -2.52 -14.00
CA SER A 36 4.47 -2.13 -15.21
C SER A 36 5.72 -3.00 -15.41
N ASP A 37 6.27 -3.03 -16.62
CA ASP A 37 7.51 -3.77 -16.89
C ASP A 37 8.70 -3.25 -16.04
N ASN A 38 8.68 -1.96 -15.67
CA ASN A 38 9.65 -1.36 -14.76
C ASN A 38 9.50 -1.88 -13.31
N ASP A 39 8.27 -2.12 -12.86
CA ASP A 39 8.03 -2.75 -11.55
C ASP A 39 8.60 -4.17 -11.53
N ILE A 40 8.38 -4.93 -12.61
CA ILE A 40 8.92 -6.29 -12.75
C ILE A 40 10.45 -6.29 -12.72
N ARG A 41 11.10 -5.41 -13.49
CA ARG A 41 12.56 -5.26 -13.46
C ARG A 41 13.07 -4.90 -12.06
N SER A 42 12.36 -4.03 -11.35
CA SER A 42 12.71 -3.65 -9.98
C SER A 42 12.56 -4.81 -8.99
N TRP A 43 11.56 -5.68 -9.18
CA TRP A 43 11.39 -6.90 -8.41
C TRP A 43 12.58 -7.86 -8.60
N LEU A 44 13.01 -8.06 -9.85
CA LEU A 44 14.14 -8.91 -10.20
C LEU A 44 15.48 -8.35 -9.68
N ALA A 45 15.69 -7.04 -9.79
CA ALA A 45 16.95 -6.40 -9.40
C ALA A 45 17.08 -6.21 -7.88
N GLY A 46 15.99 -5.90 -7.18
CA GLY A 46 16.01 -5.46 -5.78
C GLY A 46 15.48 -6.46 -4.76
N ASN A 47 14.98 -7.63 -5.21
CA ASN A 47 14.28 -8.60 -4.37
C ASN A 47 13.29 -7.92 -3.41
N ARG A 48 12.26 -7.26 -3.98
CA ARG A 48 11.30 -6.42 -3.24
C ARG A 48 10.56 -7.15 -2.10
N ARG A 49 10.59 -8.49 -2.08
CA ARG A 49 10.25 -9.31 -0.91
C ARG A 49 10.97 -8.87 0.36
N ILE A 50 12.28 -8.59 0.29
CA ILE A 50 13.07 -8.16 1.45
C ILE A 50 12.55 -6.82 1.98
N ALA A 51 12.14 -5.91 1.10
CA ALA A 51 11.58 -4.63 1.51
C ALA A 51 10.25 -4.82 2.26
N MET A 52 9.42 -5.77 1.85
CA MET A 52 8.19 -6.16 2.56
C MET A 52 8.48 -6.79 3.94
N GLN A 53 9.57 -7.55 4.09
CA GLN A 53 9.93 -8.17 5.37
C GLN A 53 10.41 -7.15 6.43
N ARG A 54 10.92 -5.98 6.03
CA ARG A 54 11.45 -4.97 6.96
C ARG A 54 10.44 -4.49 8.00
N PRO A 55 9.24 -4.01 7.64
CA PRO A 55 8.24 -3.59 8.62
C PRO A 55 7.77 -4.75 9.52
N LEU A 56 7.74 -5.98 9.00
CA LEU A 56 7.33 -7.16 9.77
C LEU A 56 8.27 -7.45 10.95
N ARG A 57 9.52 -6.97 10.92
CA ARG A 57 10.45 -7.17 12.03
C ARG A 57 10.01 -6.50 13.33
N GLY A 58 9.17 -5.47 13.25
CA GLY A 58 8.64 -4.76 14.42
C GLY A 58 7.42 -5.42 15.06
N LEU A 59 6.81 -6.40 14.37
CA LEU A 59 5.56 -7.02 14.78
C LEU A 59 5.77 -8.27 15.64
N THR A 60 4.75 -8.60 16.42
CA THR A 60 4.66 -9.85 17.17
C THR A 60 4.42 -11.04 16.24
N ALA A 61 4.72 -12.25 16.72
CA ALA A 61 4.49 -13.47 15.94
C ALA A 61 3.01 -13.65 15.55
N GLU A 62 2.06 -13.34 16.46
CA GLU A 62 0.62 -13.35 16.16
C GLU A 62 0.26 -12.39 15.01
N GLU A 63 0.72 -11.14 15.07
CA GLU A 63 0.44 -10.14 14.02
C GLU A 63 1.04 -10.56 12.66
N ILE A 64 2.24 -11.13 12.66
CA ILE A 64 2.88 -11.62 11.44
C ILE A 64 2.07 -12.79 10.85
N LYS A 65 1.61 -13.73 11.69
CA LYS A 65 0.81 -14.88 11.24
C LYS A 65 -0.52 -14.49 10.61
N GLN A 66 -1.10 -13.36 10.99
CA GLN A 66 -2.34 -12.86 10.36
C GLN A 66 -2.15 -12.53 8.87
N LEU A 67 -0.91 -12.34 8.41
CA LEU A 67 -0.61 -12.10 7.01
C LEU A 67 -0.55 -13.39 6.18
N ASP A 68 -0.59 -14.57 6.80
CA ASP A 68 -0.49 -15.83 6.07
C ASP A 68 -1.68 -16.03 5.11
N GLY A 69 -1.38 -16.39 3.87
CA GLY A 69 -2.34 -16.55 2.79
C GLY A 69 -2.85 -15.26 2.15
N THR A 70 -2.42 -14.08 2.64
CA THR A 70 -2.86 -12.79 2.09
C THR A 70 -2.34 -12.55 0.68
N VAL A 71 -3.08 -11.72 -0.07
CA VAL A 71 -2.70 -11.24 -1.39
C VAL A 71 -2.18 -9.82 -1.26
N ILE A 72 -0.97 -9.57 -1.75
CA ILE A 72 -0.33 -8.25 -1.73
C ILE A 72 -0.09 -7.80 -3.16
N MET A 73 -0.48 -6.57 -3.47
CA MET A 73 -0.20 -5.97 -4.77
C MET A 73 1.31 -5.72 -4.90
N ALA A 74 1.94 -6.35 -5.91
CA ALA A 74 3.39 -6.36 -6.04
C ALA A 74 3.96 -4.96 -6.35
N ASN A 75 3.17 -4.06 -6.93
CA ASN A 75 3.56 -2.67 -7.19
C ASN A 75 3.70 -1.82 -5.91
N GLU A 76 3.08 -2.22 -4.79
CA GLU A 76 3.17 -1.51 -3.51
C GLU A 76 4.34 -2.00 -2.64
N CYS A 77 4.89 -3.20 -2.90
CA CYS A 77 6.01 -3.73 -2.12
C CYS A 77 7.28 -2.90 -2.29
N GLY A 78 7.82 -2.39 -1.18
CA GLY A 78 9.08 -1.64 -1.18
C GLY A 78 9.01 -0.30 -1.91
N ARG A 79 7.80 0.20 -2.16
CA ARG A 79 7.60 1.54 -2.72
C ARG A 79 8.16 2.56 -1.72
N LYS A 80 8.84 3.58 -2.24
CA LYS A 80 9.27 4.72 -1.43
C LYS A 80 8.05 5.29 -0.73
N VAL A 81 8.12 5.44 0.59
CA VAL A 81 7.13 6.24 1.33
C VAL A 81 7.26 7.66 0.79
N LYS A 82 6.24 8.07 0.04
CA LYS A 82 6.19 9.41 -0.55
C LYS A 82 6.30 10.43 0.58
N SER A 83 7.10 11.48 0.40
CA SER A 83 7.10 12.61 1.32
C SER A 83 5.71 13.25 1.38
N ARG A 84 5.43 14.03 2.43
CA ARG A 84 4.15 14.74 2.56
C ARG A 84 3.81 15.54 1.30
N GLU A 85 4.77 16.27 0.73
CA GLU A 85 4.56 17.01 -0.53
C GLU A 85 4.31 16.09 -1.73
N GLU A 86 5.04 14.98 -1.86
CA GLU A 86 4.82 14.01 -2.93
C GLU A 86 3.42 13.37 -2.85
N GLN A 87 2.88 13.20 -1.63
CA GLN A 87 1.52 12.72 -1.39
C GLN A 87 0.48 13.79 -1.75
N ILE A 88 0.64 15.01 -1.25
CA ILE A 88 -0.24 16.15 -1.57
C ILE A 88 -0.30 16.38 -3.08
N GLY A 89 0.85 16.39 -3.77
CA GLY A 89 0.90 16.57 -5.21
C GLY A 89 0.17 15.48 -5.99
N ALA A 90 0.27 14.22 -5.55
CA ALA A 90 -0.42 13.10 -6.20
C ALA A 90 -1.95 13.16 -6.03
N ILE A 91 -2.42 13.52 -4.84
CA ILE A 91 -3.86 13.68 -4.56
C ILE A 91 -4.41 14.92 -5.29
N ALA A 92 -3.69 16.04 -5.23
CA ALA A 92 -4.05 17.27 -5.92
C ALA A 92 -4.16 17.04 -7.43
N ALA A 93 -3.23 16.29 -8.05
CA ALA A 93 -3.32 15.93 -9.46
C ALA A 93 -4.60 15.15 -9.81
N THR A 94 -5.08 14.30 -8.88
CA THR A 94 -6.34 13.56 -9.06
C THR A 94 -7.56 14.47 -9.01
N PHE A 95 -7.57 15.45 -8.11
CA PHE A 95 -8.63 16.46 -8.03
C PHE A 95 -8.62 17.42 -9.22
N MET A 96 -7.43 17.86 -9.67
CA MET A 96 -7.29 18.68 -10.88
C MET A 96 -7.77 17.95 -12.13
N ALA A 97 -7.48 16.65 -12.25
CA ALA A 97 -8.01 15.82 -13.34
C ALA A 97 -9.54 15.70 -13.33
N SER A 98 -10.17 15.95 -12.18
CA SER A 98 -11.63 16.02 -12.01
C SER A 98 -12.20 17.42 -12.24
N GLY A 99 -11.38 18.38 -12.67
CA GLY A 99 -11.79 19.75 -13.01
C GLY A 99 -11.68 20.77 -11.87
N MET A 100 -11.05 20.40 -10.75
CA MET A 100 -10.82 21.31 -9.63
C MET A 100 -9.65 22.26 -9.91
N ASP A 101 -9.75 23.51 -9.44
CA ASP A 101 -8.65 24.47 -9.49
C ASP A 101 -7.46 24.01 -8.63
N GLU A 102 -6.23 24.36 -9.04
CA GLU A 102 -5.00 23.90 -8.40
C GLU A 102 -4.91 24.29 -6.92
N GLU A 103 -5.33 25.51 -6.56
CA GLU A 103 -5.25 26.00 -5.18
C GLU A 103 -6.20 25.21 -4.27
N GLN A 104 -7.42 24.97 -4.76
CA GLN A 104 -8.44 24.18 -4.06
C GLN A 104 -8.02 22.70 -3.95
N ALA A 105 -7.49 22.12 -5.02
CA ALA A 105 -7.01 20.76 -5.07
C ALA A 105 -5.86 20.51 -4.08
N ARG A 106 -4.91 21.44 -3.99
CA ARG A 106 -3.81 21.35 -3.01
C ARG A 106 -4.30 21.51 -1.57
N THR A 107 -5.27 22.40 -1.32
CA THR A 107 -5.83 22.60 0.01
C THR A 107 -6.55 21.34 0.49
N LEU A 108 -7.42 20.76 -0.32
CA LEU A 108 -8.11 19.52 0.02
C LEU A 108 -7.16 18.33 0.14
N ALA A 109 -6.16 18.23 -0.74
CA ALA A 109 -5.13 17.21 -0.63
C ALA A 109 -4.32 17.33 0.67
N THR A 110 -4.08 18.55 1.14
CA THR A 110 -3.41 18.81 2.42
C THR A 110 -4.26 18.36 3.60
N VAL A 111 -5.54 18.75 3.62
CA VAL A 111 -6.49 18.34 4.66
C VAL A 111 -6.66 16.82 4.69
N ALA A 112 -6.73 16.18 3.53
CA ALA A 112 -6.81 14.72 3.37
C ALA A 112 -5.63 13.98 4.03
N ILE A 113 -4.43 14.51 3.89
CA ILE A 113 -3.21 13.89 4.44
C ILE A 113 -3.08 14.19 5.94
N ASP A 114 -3.37 15.42 6.35
CA ASP A 114 -3.20 15.84 7.75
C ASP A 114 -4.34 15.33 8.64
N ASN A 115 -5.54 15.11 8.08
CA ASN A 115 -6.75 14.69 8.79
C ASN A 115 -7.50 13.58 8.03
N PRO A 116 -6.91 12.38 7.88
CA PRO A 116 -7.47 11.32 7.04
C PRO A 116 -8.86 10.82 7.49
N HIS A 117 -9.21 11.02 8.76
CA HIS A 117 -10.51 10.67 9.34
C HIS A 117 -11.65 11.61 8.92
N LEU A 118 -11.36 12.79 8.34
CA LEU A 118 -12.37 13.68 7.80
C LEU A 118 -12.87 13.25 6.41
N LEU A 119 -12.14 12.34 5.73
CA LEU A 119 -12.52 11.81 4.43
C LEU A 119 -13.39 10.56 4.49
N THR A 120 -13.53 9.96 5.68
CA THR A 120 -14.49 8.87 5.90
C THR A 120 -15.80 9.48 6.35
N THR A 121 -16.76 9.60 5.44
CA THR A 121 -18.15 9.88 5.81
C THR A 121 -18.64 8.76 6.73
N LYS A 122 -18.77 9.06 8.03
CA LYS A 122 -19.82 8.43 8.81
C LYS A 122 -21.13 9.05 8.32
N GLU A 123 -21.82 8.32 7.45
CA GLU A 123 -23.28 8.37 7.44
C GLU A 123 -23.78 7.88 8.81
N SER A 124 -24.95 8.38 9.20
CA SER A 124 -25.69 8.17 10.47
C SER A 124 -25.41 9.23 11.54
N ASP A 125 -26.23 10.28 11.53
CA ASP A 125 -26.99 10.74 12.71
C ASP A 125 -28.18 11.57 12.19
N ASP A 126 -29.09 10.90 11.48
CA ASP A 126 -30.51 11.28 11.47
C ASP A 126 -31.14 10.60 12.69
N GLU A 127 -31.10 11.25 13.85
CA GLU A 127 -32.08 11.00 14.91
C GLU A 127 -32.91 12.26 15.09
N ILE A 128 -34.03 12.28 14.36
CA ILE A 128 -35.26 12.94 14.78
C ILE A 128 -35.81 12.13 15.97
N GLN A 129 -35.92 12.76 17.14
CA GLN A 129 -36.82 12.45 18.27
C GLN A 129 -36.49 13.48 19.39
N ASP A 130 -37.37 14.32 19.92
CA ASP A 130 -38.84 14.48 19.89
C ASP A 130 -39.20 15.98 19.83
#